data_AF-A0A3D4UWL4-F1
#
_entry.id   AF-A0A3D4UWL4-F1
#
_cell.length_a   1.000
_cell.length_b   1.000
_cell.length_c   1.000
_cell.angle_alpha   90.00
_cell.angle_beta   90.00
_cell.angle_gamma   90.00
#
_symmetry.space_group_name_H-M   'P 1'
#
loop_
_entity.id
_entity.type
_entity.pdbx_description
1 polymer ?
#
loop_
_entity_poly.entity_id
_entity_poly.type
_entity_poly.pdbx_seq_one_letter_code
_entity_poly.pdbx_strand_id
1 'polypeptide(L)'
;MLVQGVESQTIKRSMKKLILLTAFIFTAFLTTDSVKAQDGFFSNARTLEKGVGSVALQPVFLTNQDDFMFIIRGGYGLTNSVTGHLKLGLFEDETFFGGHFETALNNSAESNIDVAALVGVHSYGDLGLKL
;
A
#
# COMPACT_ATOMS: atom_id res chain seq x y z
N MET A 1 35.52 -34.43 13.95
CA MET A 1 35.19 -34.45 12.50
C MET A 1 33.69 -34.32 12.17
N LEU A 2 32.78 -34.18 13.15
CA LEU A 2 31.33 -34.06 12.91
C LEU A 2 30.78 -32.61 12.84
N VAL A 3 31.54 -31.61 13.34
CA VAL A 3 31.05 -30.23 13.50
C VAL A 3 31.08 -29.44 12.17
N GLN A 4 32.11 -29.62 11.35
CA GLN A 4 32.25 -28.91 10.06
C GLN A 4 31.20 -29.33 9.00
N GLY A 5 30.65 -30.54 9.10
CA GLY A 5 29.62 -31.03 8.17
C GLY A 5 28.25 -30.38 8.38
N VAL A 6 27.90 -30.05 9.64
CA VAL A 6 26.58 -29.51 10.01
C VAL A 6 26.47 -28.02 9.63
N GLU A 7 27.52 -27.24 9.83
CA GLU A 7 27.57 -25.82 9.43
C GLU A 7 27.49 -25.68 7.89
N SER A 8 28.25 -26.50 7.15
CA SER A 8 28.23 -26.49 5.68
C SER A 8 26.85 -26.83 5.10
N GLN A 9 26.14 -27.79 5.69
CA GLN A 9 24.77 -28.16 5.32
C GLN A 9 23.77 -27.03 5.62
N THR A 10 23.94 -26.35 6.76
CA THR A 10 23.06 -25.26 7.19
C THR A 10 23.21 -24.02 6.30
N ILE A 11 24.44 -23.65 5.95
CA ILE A 11 24.73 -22.54 5.02
C ILE A 11 24.14 -22.82 3.64
N LYS A 12 24.35 -24.03 3.11
CA LYS A 12 23.77 -24.45 1.81
C LYS A 12 22.24 -24.40 1.82
N ARG A 13 21.60 -24.79 2.92
CA ARG A 13 20.14 -24.73 3.08
C ARG A 13 19.62 -23.28 3.14
N SER A 14 20.35 -22.39 3.81
CA SER A 14 20.03 -20.95 3.87
C SER A 14 20.15 -20.28 2.49
N MET A 15 21.23 -20.58 1.76
CA MET A 15 21.46 -20.06 0.40
C MET A 15 20.38 -20.50 -0.59
N LYS A 16 19.93 -21.76 -0.52
CA LYS A 16 18.80 -22.25 -1.33
C LYS A 16 17.51 -21.49 -1.06
N LYS A 17 17.21 -21.17 0.20
CA LYS A 17 16.02 -20.38 0.57
C LYS A 17 16.12 -18.95 0.02
N LEU A 18 17.29 -18.33 0.10
CA LEU A 18 17.52 -17.00 -0.44
C LEU A 18 17.32 -16.99 -1.96
N ILE A 19 17.91 -17.95 -2.68
CA ILE A 19 17.75 -18.09 -4.13
C ILE A 19 16.27 -18.31 -4.50
N LEU A 20 15.54 -19.15 -3.75
CA LEU A 20 14.12 -19.38 -3.98
C LEU A 20 13.28 -18.12 -3.71
N LEU A 21 13.61 -17.35 -2.67
CA LEU A 21 12.94 -16.09 -2.37
C LEU A 21 13.21 -15.03 -3.46
N THR A 22 14.45 -14.90 -3.90
CA THR A 22 14.82 -13.99 -4.99
C THR A 22 14.15 -14.39 -6.30
N ALA A 23 14.13 -15.68 -6.63
CA ALA A 23 13.43 -16.19 -7.81
C ALA A 23 11.92 -15.95 -7.71
N PHE A 24 11.31 -16.17 -6.54
CA PHE A 24 9.89 -15.89 -6.32
C PHE A 24 9.56 -14.40 -6.51
N ILE A 25 10.36 -13.49 -5.93
CA ILE A 25 10.18 -12.04 -6.10
C ILE A 25 10.34 -11.66 -7.59
N PHE A 26 11.36 -12.20 -8.26
CA PHE A 26 11.64 -11.87 -9.65
C PHE A 26 10.57 -12.42 -10.61
N THR A 27 10.11 -13.65 -10.40
CA THR A 27 8.99 -14.22 -11.15
C THR A 27 7.71 -13.45 -10.89
N ALA A 28 7.40 -13.08 -9.64
CA ALA A 28 6.25 -12.23 -9.32
C ALA A 28 6.32 -10.88 -10.04
N PHE A 29 7.51 -10.28 -10.17
CA PHE A 29 7.75 -9.04 -10.91
C PHE A 29 7.63 -9.20 -12.43
N LEU A 30 8.00 -10.36 -12.98
CA LEU A 30 7.95 -10.64 -14.43
C LEU A 30 6.56 -11.10 -14.90
N THR A 31 5.73 -11.66 -14.01
CA THR A 31 4.37 -12.12 -14.33
C THR A 31 3.31 -11.03 -14.23
N THR A 32 3.67 -9.80 -13.85
CA THR A 32 2.73 -8.67 -13.86
C THR A 32 2.65 -8.07 -15.26
N ASP A 33 1.99 -8.77 -16.20
CA ASP A 33 1.67 -8.31 -17.56
C ASP A 33 0.69 -7.11 -17.60
N SER A 34 0.32 -6.60 -16.43
CA SER A 34 -0.49 -5.41 -16.33
C SER A 34 -0.07 -4.63 -15.08
N VAL A 35 0.91 -3.74 -15.26
CA VAL A 35 0.97 -2.54 -14.41
C VAL A 35 -0.21 -1.67 -14.85
N LYS A 36 -1.43 -2.16 -14.56
CA LYS A 36 -2.62 -1.29 -14.54
C LYS A 36 -2.31 -0.24 -13.50
N ALA A 37 -2.66 0.99 -13.77
CA ALA A 37 -2.36 2.06 -12.86
C ALA A 37 -2.92 1.73 -11.46
N GLN A 38 -2.03 1.56 -10.48
CA GLN A 38 -2.39 1.25 -9.11
C GLN A 38 -2.36 2.57 -8.33
N ASP A 39 -3.53 3.02 -7.90
CA ASP A 39 -3.63 4.04 -6.87
C ASP A 39 -2.97 3.48 -5.61
N GLY A 40 -1.86 4.08 -5.22
CA GLY A 40 -1.11 3.66 -4.04
C GLY A 40 -1.93 3.79 -2.75
N PHE A 41 -1.41 3.23 -1.67
CA PHE A 41 -1.85 3.64 -0.33
C PHE A 41 -1.28 5.04 -0.05
N PHE A 42 -2.15 5.99 0.31
CA PHE A 42 -1.72 7.37 0.60
C PHE A 42 -1.75 7.57 2.10
N SER A 43 -0.58 7.82 2.65
CA SER A 43 -0.39 8.18 4.05
C SER A 43 -0.69 9.67 4.23
N ASN A 44 -1.31 10.01 5.36
CA ASN A 44 -1.40 11.41 5.81
C ASN A 44 -0.10 11.89 6.48
N ALA A 45 0.98 11.08 6.45
CA ALA A 45 2.18 11.15 7.29
C ALA A 45 1.89 10.97 8.79
N ARG A 46 0.76 11.50 9.27
CA ARG A 46 0.24 11.35 10.64
C ARG A 46 -1.19 10.86 10.65
N THR A 47 -1.50 9.98 11.58
CA THR A 47 -2.86 9.55 11.85
C THR A 47 -3.68 10.68 12.46
N LEU A 48 -4.96 10.73 12.12
CA LEU A 48 -5.94 11.62 12.74
C LEU A 48 -6.10 11.28 14.23
N GLU A 49 -6.39 12.30 15.02
CA GLU A 49 -6.82 12.11 16.41
C GLU A 49 -8.13 11.34 16.48
N LYS A 50 -8.35 10.63 17.58
CA LYS A 50 -9.57 9.86 17.78
C LYS A 50 -10.82 10.74 17.64
N GLY A 51 -11.74 10.32 16.77
CA GLY A 51 -13.00 11.02 16.53
C GLY A 51 -12.94 12.12 15.47
N VAL A 52 -11.74 12.47 15.00
CA VAL A 52 -11.56 13.51 13.97
C VAL A 52 -11.76 12.91 12.58
N GLY A 53 -12.60 13.57 11.78
CA GLY A 53 -12.83 13.27 10.38
C GLY A 53 -12.02 14.17 9.45
N SER A 54 -11.73 13.68 8.25
CA SER A 54 -11.14 14.46 7.17
C SER A 54 -11.78 14.09 5.84
N VAL A 55 -11.85 15.06 4.93
CA VAL A 55 -12.23 14.85 3.53
C VAL A 55 -11.22 15.59 2.68
N ALA A 56 -10.71 14.95 1.65
CA ALA A 56 -9.76 15.52 0.71
C ALA A 56 -10.11 15.15 -0.72
N LEU A 57 -9.79 16.04 -1.65
CA LEU A 57 -9.77 15.77 -3.08
C LEU A 57 -8.33 15.50 -3.50
N GLN A 58 -8.10 14.39 -4.17
CA GLN A 58 -6.78 13.94 -4.56
C GLN A 58 -6.71 13.80 -6.09
N PRO A 59 -5.89 14.61 -6.79
CA PRO A 59 -5.57 14.36 -8.18
C PRO A 59 -4.62 13.17 -8.29
N VAL A 60 -4.93 12.23 -9.19
CA VAL A 60 -4.11 11.06 -9.47
C VAL A 60 -3.78 11.05 -10.95
N PHE A 61 -2.49 11.09 -11.26
CA PHE A 61 -1.97 10.89 -12.60
C PHE A 61 -1.59 9.43 -12.72
N LEU A 62 -2.38 8.68 -13.48
CA LEU A 62 -2.07 7.30 -13.81
C LEU A 62 -0.97 7.29 -14.90
N THR A 63 -0.21 6.20 -15.00
CA THR A 63 0.97 6.13 -15.89
C THR A 63 0.65 6.22 -17.39
N ASN A 64 -0.63 6.22 -17.75
CA ASN A 64 -1.11 6.60 -19.08
C ASN A 64 -1.49 8.08 -19.07
N GLN A 65 -0.99 8.87 -20.03
CA GLN A 65 -1.11 10.34 -20.01
C GLN A 65 -2.55 10.86 -20.12
N ASP A 66 -3.48 10.03 -20.60
CA ASP A 66 -4.90 10.35 -20.71
C ASP A 66 -5.71 9.91 -19.47
N ASP A 67 -5.09 9.23 -18.51
CA ASP A 67 -5.76 8.62 -17.36
C ASP A 67 -5.62 9.50 -16.10
N PHE A 68 -6.27 10.66 -16.11
CA PHE A 68 -6.34 11.56 -14.95
C PHE A 68 -7.61 11.29 -14.13
N MET A 69 -7.45 10.97 -12.85
CA MET A 69 -8.57 10.68 -11.94
C MET A 69 -8.57 11.62 -10.74
N PHE A 70 -9.76 12.08 -10.35
CA PHE A 70 -9.97 12.68 -9.04
C PHE A 70 -10.53 11.66 -8.06
N ILE A 71 -9.86 11.50 -6.92
CA ILE A 71 -10.31 10.67 -5.82
C ILE A 71 -10.82 11.56 -4.70
N ILE A 72 -12.07 11.34 -4.28
CA ILE A 72 -12.57 11.81 -2.99
C ILE A 72 -12.13 10.81 -1.93
N ARG A 73 -11.37 11.28 -0.95
CA ARG A 73 -10.91 10.48 0.18
C ARG A 73 -11.56 10.98 1.46
N GLY A 74 -12.22 10.08 2.17
CA GLY A 74 -12.65 10.27 3.56
C GLY A 74 -11.67 9.60 4.51
N GLY A 75 -11.39 10.22 5.64
CA GLY A 75 -10.58 9.66 6.72
C GLY A 75 -11.25 9.85 8.08
N TYR A 76 -11.09 8.88 8.98
CA TYR A 76 -11.60 8.97 10.35
C TYR A 76 -10.62 8.35 11.35
N GLY A 77 -10.28 9.10 12.39
CA GLY A 77 -9.41 8.65 13.47
C GLY A 77 -10.15 7.67 14.39
N LEU A 78 -9.80 6.39 14.28
CA LEU A 78 -10.39 5.33 15.13
C LEU A 78 -9.76 5.33 16.52
N THR A 79 -8.45 5.59 16.58
CA THR A 79 -7.66 5.81 17.79
C THR A 79 -6.66 6.94 17.51
N ASN A 80 -5.91 7.36 18.52
CA ASN A 80 -4.84 8.37 18.34
C ASN A 80 -3.63 7.85 17.55
N SER A 81 -3.69 6.62 17.02
CA SER A 81 -2.60 6.02 16.25
C SER A 81 -3.09 5.20 15.06
N VAL A 82 -4.39 5.19 14.79
CA VAL A 82 -5.01 4.42 13.71
C VAL A 82 -6.06 5.27 13.02
N THR A 83 -5.90 5.48 11.72
CA THR A 83 -6.88 6.15 10.86
C THR A 83 -7.42 5.19 9.82
N GLY A 84 -8.75 5.14 9.69
CA GLY A 84 -9.41 4.44 8.60
C GLY A 84 -9.69 5.40 7.45
N HIS A 85 -9.48 4.95 6.23
CA HIS A 85 -9.71 5.71 5.01
C HIS A 85 -10.62 4.97 4.05
N LEU A 86 -11.52 5.72 3.42
CA LEU A 86 -12.30 5.30 2.27
C LEU A 86 -12.00 6.25 1.11
N LYS A 87 -12.02 5.70 -0.09
CA LYS A 87 -11.70 6.41 -1.32
C LYS A 87 -12.70 6.03 -2.40
N LEU A 88 -13.14 7.04 -3.14
CA LEU A 88 -13.94 6.88 -4.34
C LEU A 88 -13.36 7.78 -5.41
N GLY A 89 -12.93 7.19 -6.52
CA GLY A 89 -12.49 7.91 -7.71
C GLY A 89 -13.39 7.61 -8.88
N LEU A 90 -13.63 8.61 -9.72
CA LEU A 90 -14.37 8.46 -10.96
C LEU A 90 -13.43 8.79 -12.12
N PHE A 91 -13.34 7.86 -13.06
CA PHE A 91 -12.59 7.98 -14.30
C PHE A 91 -13.50 7.49 -15.44
N GLU A 92 -13.41 8.08 -16.63
CA GLU A 92 -14.37 7.94 -17.76
C GLU A 92 -15.20 6.64 -17.74
N ASP A 93 -14.54 5.49 -17.94
CA ASP A 93 -15.19 4.17 -17.96
C ASP A 93 -14.99 3.34 -16.68
N GLU A 94 -14.23 3.82 -15.70
CA GLU A 94 -13.84 3.08 -14.51
C GLU A 94 -14.12 3.84 -13.20
N THR A 95 -14.74 3.14 -12.25
CA THR A 95 -14.82 3.60 -10.87
C THR A 95 -13.68 2.98 -10.05
N PHE A 96 -12.96 3.82 -9.33
CA PHE A 96 -12.05 3.37 -8.27
C PHE A 96 -12.78 3.36 -6.93
N PHE A 97 -12.75 2.22 -6.24
CA PHE A 97 -13.17 2.14 -4.85
C PHE A 97 -12.08 1.48 -4.02
N GLY A 98 -11.76 2.08 -2.87
CA GLY A 98 -10.76 1.51 -2.00
C GLY A 98 -10.87 1.99 -0.58
N GLY A 99 -10.18 1.29 0.30
CA GLY A 99 -10.06 1.66 1.69
C GLY A 99 -8.77 1.11 2.28
N HIS A 100 -8.25 1.80 3.27
CA HIS A 100 -7.08 1.34 3.99
C HIS A 100 -7.07 1.85 5.42
N PHE A 101 -6.32 1.16 6.26
CA PHE A 101 -5.95 1.60 7.58
C PHE A 101 -4.51 2.07 7.55
N GLU A 102 -4.27 3.20 8.20
CA GLU A 102 -2.95 3.74 8.47
C GLU A 102 -2.70 3.65 9.97
N THR A 103 -1.57 3.05 10.36
CA THR A 103 -1.10 2.96 11.75
C THR A 103 0.22 3.70 11.88
N ALA A 104 0.31 4.64 12.81
CA ALA A 104 1.56 5.30 13.16
C ALA A 104 2.48 4.30 13.89
N LEU A 105 3.66 4.03 13.33
CA LEU A 105 4.71 3.21 13.93
C LEU A 105 5.70 4.05 14.75
N ASN A 106 5.84 5.33 14.41
CA ASN A 106 6.61 6.30 15.18
C ASN A 106 5.77 7.57 15.36
N ASN A 107 5.51 7.94 16.61
CA ASN A 107 4.79 9.15 17.03
C ASN A 107 5.53 9.81 18.20
N SER A 108 6.87 9.86 18.14
CA SER A 108 7.59 10.66 19.13
C SER A 108 7.52 12.14 18.73
N ALA A 109 7.10 13.00 19.67
CA ALA A 109 7.10 14.45 19.48
C ALA A 109 8.49 15.03 19.20
N GLU A 110 9.56 14.29 19.53
CA GLU A 110 10.94 14.67 19.27
C GLU A 110 11.51 14.07 17.96
N SER A 111 10.74 13.22 17.27
CA SER A 111 11.17 12.64 15.99
C SER A 111 10.76 13.55 14.83
N ASN A 112 11.73 13.91 13.99
CA ASN A 112 11.47 14.60 12.72
C ASN A 112 11.03 13.63 11.60
N ILE A 113 10.91 12.34 11.91
CA ILE A 113 10.54 11.29 10.96
C ILE A 113 9.27 10.61 11.47
N ASP A 114 8.20 10.76 10.70
CA ASP A 114 6.95 10.03 10.91
C ASP A 114 6.99 8.74 10.06
N VAL A 115 6.68 7.61 10.69
CA VAL A 115 6.64 6.30 10.02
C VAL A 115 5.26 5.72 10.24
N ALA A 116 4.62 5.27 9.16
CA ALA A 116 3.33 4.61 9.22
C ALA A 116 3.33 3.30 8.43
N ALA A 117 2.56 2.33 8.92
CA ALA A 117 2.21 1.12 8.19
C ALA A 117 0.81 1.28 7.61
N LEU A 118 0.65 0.87 6.36
CA LEU A 118 -0.63 0.92 5.66
C LEU A 118 -1.03 -0.48 5.20
N VAL A 119 -2.30 -0.81 5.41
CA VAL A 119 -2.91 -2.04 4.89
C VAL A 119 -4.30 -1.73 4.38
N GLY A 120 -4.64 -2.24 3.21
CA GLY A 120 -5.95 -2.00 2.64
C GLY A 120 -6.22 -2.80 1.39
N VAL A 121 -7.38 -2.53 0.82
CA VAL A 121 -7.88 -3.16 -0.40
C VAL A 121 -8.41 -2.09 -1.32
N HIS A 122 -8.25 -2.30 -2.62
CA HIS A 122 -8.84 -1.45 -3.63
C HIS A 122 -9.30 -2.29 -4.81
N SER A 123 -10.23 -1.74 -5.58
CA SER A 123 -10.76 -2.33 -6.80
C SER A 123 -10.97 -1.24 -7.84
N TYR A 124 -10.65 -1.59 -9.08
CA TYR A 124 -11.07 -0.86 -10.27
C TYR A 124 -12.19 -1.66 -10.94
N GLY A 125 -13.24 -0.98 -11.37
CA GLY A 125 -14.30 -1.63 -12.12
C GLY A 125 -15.44 -0.68 -12.43
N ASP A 126 -16.37 -1.16 -13.26
CA ASP A 126 -17.60 -0.45 -13.56
C ASP A 126 -18.59 -0.65 -12.40
N LEU A 127 -18.73 0.36 -11.54
CA LEU A 127 -19.74 0.36 -10.46
C LEU A 127 -21.04 1.05 -10.90
N GLY A 128 -21.23 1.33 -12.20
CA GLY A 128 -22.35 2.10 -12.72
C GLY A 128 -22.31 3.59 -12.34
N LEU A 129 -21.19 4.05 -11.79
CA LEU A 129 -20.92 5.45 -11.46
C LEU A 129 -19.88 5.95 -12.46
N LYS A 130 -20.36 6.58 -13.52
CA LYS A 130 -19.54 7.18 -14.59
C LYS A 130 -19.93 8.65 -14.74
N LEU A 131 -18.98 9.47 -15.18
CA LEU A 131 -19.19 10.89 -15.48
C LEU A 131 -19.74 11.09 -16.89
#